data_AF-A0A662GWH9-F1
#
_entry.id   AF-A0A662GWH9-F1
#
_cell.length_a   1.000
_cell.length_b   1.000
_cell.length_c   1.000
_cell.angle_alpha   90.00
_cell.angle_beta   90.00
_cell.angle_gamma   90.00
#
_symmetry.space_group_name_H-M   'P 1'
#
loop_
_entity.id
_entity.type
_entity.pdbx_description
1 polymer ?
#
loop_
_entity_poly.entity_id
_entity_poly.type
_entity_poly.pdbx_seq_one_letter_code
_entity_poly.pdbx_strand_id
1 'polypeptide(L)'
;MNKTLIILIIVAMLATIGVIAIFANPIQGKGALYAKGEGTALIKGSGKLVVRGEGVVIIEDYGEKDVSIRVWGDGSKEVRGNTIVCWGKGKMVVKGKDLLIHIRTTSPDSEALAYGKGWVVLSGEGAFKTWKP
;
A
#
# COMPACT_ATOMS: atom_id res chain seq x y z
N MET A 1 17.62 -9.91 -3.23
CA MET A 1 16.61 -10.34 -4.23
C MET A 1 17.10 -9.92 -5.61
N ASN A 2 17.08 -10.80 -6.63
CA ASN A 2 17.56 -10.43 -7.97
C ASN A 2 16.50 -9.63 -8.76
N LYS A 3 16.92 -8.87 -9.78
CA LYS A 3 16.05 -7.97 -10.55
C LYS A 3 14.85 -8.69 -11.20
N THR A 4 15.05 -9.95 -11.60
CA THR A 4 14.00 -10.78 -12.23
C THR A 4 12.88 -11.10 -11.27
N LEU A 5 13.19 -11.46 -10.02
CA LEU A 5 12.18 -11.77 -9.01
C LEU A 5 11.34 -10.52 -8.64
N ILE A 6 11.97 -9.35 -8.62
CA ILE A 6 11.27 -8.07 -8.38
C ILE A 6 10.26 -7.78 -9.50
N ILE A 7 10.65 -7.99 -10.76
CA ILE A 7 9.74 -7.82 -11.91
C ILE A 7 8.55 -8.78 -11.79
N LEU A 8 8.79 -10.05 -11.45
CA LEU A 8 7.72 -11.03 -11.27
C LEU A 8 6.75 -10.63 -10.15
N ILE A 9 7.27 -10.15 -9.02
CA ILE A 9 6.43 -9.66 -7.90
C ILE A 9 5.58 -8.47 -8.34
N ILE A 10 6.17 -7.49 -9.03
CA ILE A 10 5.44 -6.32 -9.55
C ILE A 10 4.32 -6.80 -10.48
N VAL A 11 4.64 -7.60 -11.50
CA VAL A 11 3.66 -8.07 -12.48
C VAL A 11 2.53 -8.87 -11.82
N ALA A 12 2.87 -9.77 -10.89
CA ALA A 12 1.87 -10.56 -10.17
C ALA A 12 0.96 -9.67 -9.31
N MET A 13 1.51 -8.72 -8.56
CA MET A 13 0.71 -7.80 -7.74
C MET A 13 -0.15 -6.88 -8.60
N LEU A 14 0.39 -6.33 -9.69
CA LEU A 14 -0.36 -5.46 -10.60
C LEU A 14 -1.50 -6.20 -11.32
N ALA A 15 -1.32 -7.48 -11.66
CA ALA A 15 -2.37 -8.29 -12.27
C ALA A 15 -3.57 -8.52 -11.33
N THR A 16 -3.35 -8.60 -10.01
CA THR A 16 -4.44 -8.82 -9.03
C THR A 16 -5.33 -7.59 -8.80
N ILE A 17 -4.89 -6.40 -9.20
CA ILE A 17 -5.61 -5.13 -9.02
C ILE A 17 -6.94 -5.15 -9.75
N GLY A 18 -6.89 -5.52 -11.03
CA GLY A 18 -8.06 -5.47 -11.90
C GLY A 18 -9.19 -6.34 -11.37
N VAL A 19 -8.86 -7.51 -10.84
CA VAL A 19 -9.85 -8.46 -10.32
C VAL A 19 -10.46 -7.96 -9.01
N ILE A 20 -9.63 -7.53 -8.05
CA ILE A 20 -10.11 -7.14 -6.72
C ILE A 20 -11.02 -5.90 -6.78
N ALA A 21 -10.69 -4.92 -7.61
CA ALA A 21 -11.49 -3.70 -7.74
C ALA A 21 -12.86 -3.92 -8.44
N ILE A 22 -12.99 -4.99 -9.26
CA ILE A 22 -14.25 -5.32 -9.94
C ILE A 22 -15.24 -6.00 -8.98
N PHE A 23 -14.76 -6.85 -8.07
CA PHE A 23 -15.62 -7.66 -7.19
C PHE A 23 -15.79 -7.08 -5.78
N ALA A 24 -14.98 -6.11 -5.38
CA ALA A 24 -15.09 -5.50 -4.06
C ALA A 24 -15.89 -4.20 -4.09
N ASN A 25 -16.73 -3.99 -3.07
CA ASN A 25 -17.30 -2.67 -2.78
C ASN A 25 -16.25 -1.86 -2.01
N PRO A 26 -15.62 -0.84 -2.63
CA PRO A 26 -14.55 -0.10 -1.98
C PRO A 26 -15.08 0.75 -0.83
N ILE A 27 -14.31 0.84 0.25
CA ILE A 27 -14.57 1.81 1.33
C ILE A 27 -14.06 3.16 0.82
N GLN A 28 -14.97 4.10 0.56
CA GLN A 28 -14.65 5.44 0.06
C GLN A 28 -14.98 6.52 1.08
N GLY A 29 -14.14 7.55 1.18
CA GLY A 29 -14.44 8.70 2.02
C GLY A 29 -13.29 9.66 2.24
N LYS A 30 -13.51 10.59 3.18
CA LYS A 30 -12.50 11.46 3.77
C LYS A 30 -12.43 11.18 5.27
N GLY A 31 -11.25 10.89 5.79
CA GLY A 31 -11.05 10.58 7.19
C GLY A 31 -9.79 9.75 7.40
N ALA A 32 -9.86 8.84 8.36
CA ALA A 32 -8.80 7.92 8.68
C ALA A 32 -9.28 6.47 8.63
N LEU A 33 -8.35 5.57 8.30
CA LEU A 33 -8.52 4.13 8.31
C LEU A 33 -7.32 3.49 8.97
N TYR A 34 -7.58 2.55 9.87
CA TYR A 34 -6.58 1.65 10.44
C TYR A 34 -6.96 0.22 10.09
N ALA A 35 -6.01 -0.56 9.60
CA ALA A 35 -6.15 -1.99 9.35
C ALA A 35 -4.97 -2.74 9.98
N LYS A 36 -5.23 -3.91 10.57
CA LYS A 36 -4.21 -4.83 11.09
C LYS A 36 -4.51 -6.23 10.58
N GLY A 37 -3.49 -6.94 10.10
CA GLY A 37 -3.62 -8.33 9.69
C GLY A 37 -2.70 -8.76 8.55
N GLU A 38 -2.91 -9.98 8.10
CA GLU A 38 -2.25 -10.59 6.96
C GLU A 38 -3.17 -10.53 5.74
N GLY A 39 -2.70 -9.96 4.64
CA GLY A 39 -3.51 -9.83 3.43
C GLY A 39 -3.00 -8.78 2.46
N THR A 40 -3.92 -8.25 1.66
CA THR A 40 -3.68 -7.21 0.68
C THR A 40 -4.53 -5.98 0.93
N ALA A 41 -3.99 -4.82 0.57
CA ALA A 41 -4.73 -3.58 0.49
C ALA A 41 -4.44 -2.87 -0.83
N LEU A 42 -5.50 -2.39 -1.48
CA LEU A 42 -5.44 -1.52 -2.64
C LEU A 42 -5.98 -0.14 -2.26
N ILE A 43 -5.13 0.88 -2.27
CA ILE A 43 -5.48 2.23 -1.83
C ILE A 43 -5.27 3.20 -2.98
N LYS A 44 -6.30 3.97 -3.35
CA LYS A 44 -6.18 5.13 -4.25
C LYS A 44 -6.61 6.38 -3.53
N GLY A 45 -5.78 7.42 -3.54
CA GLY A 45 -6.19 8.70 -2.98
C GLY A 45 -5.07 9.68 -2.70
N SER A 46 -5.43 10.74 -1.98
CA SER A 46 -4.52 11.81 -1.55
C SER A 46 -4.45 11.86 -0.03
N GLY A 47 -3.24 11.93 0.52
CA GLY A 47 -3.05 12.00 1.96
C GLY A 47 -1.75 11.37 2.43
N LYS A 48 -1.81 10.72 3.61
CA LYS A 48 -0.68 10.06 4.26
C LYS A 48 -1.03 8.61 4.56
N LEU A 49 -0.12 7.71 4.22
CA LEU A 49 -0.16 6.30 4.58
C LEU A 49 1.04 5.96 5.47
N VAL A 50 0.81 5.18 6.52
CA VAL A 50 1.85 4.56 7.34
C VAL A 50 1.63 3.05 7.28
N VAL A 51 2.65 2.29 6.90
CA VAL A 51 2.63 0.82 6.91
C VAL A 51 3.70 0.34 7.87
N ARG A 52 3.40 -0.66 8.68
CA ARG A 52 4.33 -1.35 9.57
C ARG A 52 4.15 -2.85 9.39
N GLY A 53 5.23 -3.60 9.48
CA GLY A 53 5.18 -5.06 9.42
C GLY A 53 6.11 -5.62 8.35
N GLU A 54 5.76 -6.78 7.84
CA GLU A 54 6.53 -7.52 6.85
C GLU A 54 5.71 -7.74 5.59
N GLY A 55 6.33 -7.53 4.43
CA GLY A 55 5.70 -7.80 3.15
C GLY A 55 6.25 -6.96 2.01
N VAL A 56 5.39 -6.63 1.05
CA VAL A 56 5.71 -5.85 -0.15
C VAL A 56 4.75 -4.69 -0.27
N VAL A 57 5.27 -3.51 -0.62
CA VAL A 57 4.47 -2.34 -0.96
C VAL A 57 4.91 -1.78 -2.30
N ILE A 58 3.96 -1.63 -3.23
CA ILE A 58 4.15 -1.00 -4.54
C ILE A 58 3.39 0.31 -4.53
N ILE A 59 4.04 1.40 -4.93
CA ILE A 59 3.46 2.74 -5.02
C ILE A 59 3.60 3.17 -6.47
N GLU A 60 2.49 3.53 -7.09
CA GLU A 60 2.44 4.15 -8.40
C GLU A 60 2.06 5.62 -8.23
N ASP A 61 3.00 6.48 -8.63
CA ASP A 61 2.81 7.92 -8.67
C ASP A 61 2.21 8.32 -10.03
N TYR A 62 0.94 8.71 -10.03
CA TYR A 62 0.24 9.23 -11.20
C TYR A 62 0.20 10.77 -11.23
N GLY A 63 0.71 11.46 -10.21
CA GLY A 63 0.54 12.91 -10.03
C GLY A 63 1.83 13.65 -9.68
N GLU A 64 2.30 14.50 -10.60
CA GLU A 64 3.25 15.62 -10.39
C GLU A 64 4.29 15.50 -9.25
N LYS A 65 5.06 14.40 -9.17
CA LYS A 65 6.37 14.31 -8.46
C LYS A 65 6.43 14.73 -6.97
N ASP A 66 5.31 14.98 -6.31
CA ASP A 66 5.23 15.51 -4.94
C ASP A 66 5.01 14.40 -3.90
N VAL A 67 5.62 13.24 -4.15
CA VAL A 67 5.51 12.04 -3.31
C VAL A 67 6.71 11.97 -2.37
N SER A 68 6.45 12.08 -1.07
CA SER A 68 7.48 11.86 -0.05
C SER A 68 7.36 10.44 0.53
N ILE A 69 8.44 9.66 0.46
CA ILE A 69 8.50 8.30 1.01
C ILE A 69 9.67 8.20 1.98
N ARG A 70 9.40 7.68 3.18
CA ARG A 70 10.42 7.33 4.18
C ARG A 70 10.25 5.88 4.61
N VAL A 71 11.34 5.14 4.63
CA VAL A 71 11.39 3.72 4.98
C VAL A 71 12.39 3.54 6.12
N TRP A 72 12.05 2.70 7.10
CA TRP A 72 12.92 2.29 8.20
C TRP A 72 12.81 0.78 8.41
N GLY A 73 13.87 0.15 8.91
CA GLY A 73 13.94 -1.29 9.18
C GLY A 73 14.85 -2.01 8.21
N ASP A 74 14.73 -3.34 8.19
CA ASP A 74 15.60 -4.25 7.42
C ASP A 74 15.08 -4.47 5.97
N GLY A 75 14.18 -3.61 5.53
CA GLY A 75 13.59 -3.65 4.20
C GLY A 75 14.50 -3.05 3.12
N SER A 76 14.17 -3.36 1.87
CA SER A 76 14.81 -2.83 0.66
C SER A 76 13.84 -1.98 -0.16
N LYS A 77 14.39 -1.08 -0.98
CA LYS A 77 13.63 -0.18 -1.86
C LYS A 77 14.22 -0.21 -3.27
N GLU A 78 13.36 -0.26 -4.28
CA GLU A 78 13.71 -0.06 -5.69
C GLU A 78 12.78 0.99 -6.32
N VAL A 79 13.33 1.86 -7.17
CA VAL A 79 12.59 2.89 -7.91
C VAL A 79 12.74 2.62 -9.40
N ARG A 80 11.63 2.56 -10.12
CA ARG A 80 11.56 2.34 -11.56
C ARG A 80 10.56 3.29 -12.20
N GLY A 81 11.05 4.37 -12.80
CA GLY A 81 10.17 5.42 -13.35
C GLY A 81 9.28 6.01 -12.26
N ASN A 82 7.97 5.88 -12.42
CA ASN A 82 6.96 6.32 -11.45
C ASN A 82 6.51 5.23 -10.46
N THR A 83 7.10 4.03 -10.53
CA THR A 83 6.82 2.91 -9.64
C THR A 83 7.90 2.79 -8.58
N ILE A 84 7.48 2.68 -7.31
CA ILE A 84 8.38 2.47 -6.17
C ILE A 84 7.97 1.18 -5.48
N VAL A 85 8.94 0.30 -5.25
CA VAL A 85 8.72 -1.01 -4.63
C VAL A 85 9.54 -1.08 -3.35
N CYS A 86 8.88 -1.37 -2.25
CA CYS A 86 9.49 -1.63 -0.96
C CYS A 86 9.17 -3.06 -0.53
N TRP A 87 10.13 -3.78 0.05
CA TRP A 87 9.89 -5.12 0.59
C TRP A 87 10.72 -5.40 1.84
N GLY A 88 10.28 -6.36 2.65
CA GLY A 88 10.92 -6.77 3.89
C GLY A 88 10.17 -6.28 5.12
N LYS A 89 10.86 -6.26 6.26
CA LYS A 89 10.29 -5.90 7.57
C LYS A 89 10.66 -4.47 7.95
N GLY A 90 9.66 -3.69 8.35
CA GLY A 90 9.93 -2.33 8.80
C GLY A 90 8.71 -1.43 8.88
N LYS A 91 8.97 -0.13 8.72
CA LYS A 91 7.98 0.94 8.67
C LYS A 91 8.17 1.76 7.40
N MET A 92 7.07 2.05 6.72
CA MET A 92 7.03 2.98 5.60
C MET A 92 6.04 4.11 5.89
N VAL A 93 6.40 5.33 5.50
CA VAL A 93 5.51 6.49 5.51
C VAL A 93 5.49 7.08 4.12
N VAL A 94 4.31 7.18 3.52
CA VAL A 94 4.07 7.77 2.20
C VAL A 94 3.16 8.97 2.38
N LYS A 95 3.46 10.07 1.69
CA LYS A 95 2.57 11.22 1.59
C LYS A 95 2.59 11.72 0.16
N GLY A 96 1.42 12.01 -0.40
CA GLY A 96 1.29 12.50 -1.77
C GLY A 96 -0.16 12.73 -2.16
N LYS A 97 -0.35 13.11 -3.43
CA LYS A 97 -1.65 13.25 -4.07
C LYS A 97 -1.79 12.19 -5.15
N ASP A 98 -3.02 11.77 -5.38
CA ASP A 98 -3.39 10.82 -6.44
C ASP A 98 -2.56 9.51 -6.49
N LEU A 99 -2.14 9.02 -5.33
CA LEU A 99 -1.33 7.81 -5.21
C LEU A 99 -2.18 6.57 -5.40
N LEU A 100 -1.67 5.59 -6.15
CA LEU A 100 -2.15 4.21 -6.10
C LEU A 100 -1.12 3.36 -5.34
N ILE A 101 -1.57 2.64 -4.31
CA ILE A 101 -0.69 1.87 -3.42
C ILE A 101 -1.22 0.46 -3.26
N HIS A 102 -0.35 -0.52 -3.50
CA HIS A 102 -0.57 -1.94 -3.28
C HIS A 102 0.22 -2.39 -2.08
N ILE A 103 -0.44 -2.96 -1.10
CA ILE A 103 0.19 -3.53 0.07
C ILE A 103 -0.10 -5.02 0.05
N ARG A 104 0.91 -5.85 0.28
CA ARG A 104 0.77 -7.25 0.67
C ARG A 104 1.55 -7.44 1.96
N THR A 105 0.87 -7.81 3.03
CA THR A 105 1.49 -8.18 4.31
C THR A 105 1.56 -9.70 4.43
N THR A 106 2.56 -10.20 5.15
CA THR A 106 2.80 -11.65 5.37
C THR A 106 2.89 -11.99 6.86
N SER A 107 2.43 -11.07 7.72
CA SER A 107 2.42 -11.24 9.17
C SER A 107 1.14 -10.64 9.74
N PRO A 108 0.47 -11.33 10.68
CA PRO A 108 -0.76 -10.87 11.32
C PRO A 108 -0.57 -9.59 12.17
N ASP A 109 0.68 -9.27 12.52
CA ASP A 109 1.02 -8.05 13.26
C ASP A 109 1.26 -6.83 12.36
N SER A 110 1.13 -6.98 11.04
CA SER A 110 1.28 -5.87 10.12
C SER A 110 0.10 -4.90 10.20
N GLU A 111 0.39 -3.62 10.10
CA GLU A 111 -0.57 -2.52 10.25
C GLU A 111 -0.48 -1.53 9.10
N ALA A 112 -1.62 -1.01 8.67
CA ALA A 112 -1.73 0.11 7.75
C ALA A 112 -2.62 1.20 8.35
N LEU A 113 -2.14 2.43 8.35
CA LEU A 113 -2.84 3.61 8.84
C LEU A 113 -2.86 4.66 7.74
N ALA A 114 -4.04 4.96 7.22
CA ALA A 114 -4.26 5.93 6.16
C ALA A 114 -5.05 7.14 6.69
N TYR A 115 -4.67 8.33 6.24
CA TYR A 115 -5.38 9.59 6.46
C TYR A 115 -5.53 10.31 5.13
N GLY A 116 -6.73 10.77 4.79
CA GLY A 116 -6.92 11.55 3.57
C GLY A 116 -8.28 11.38 2.94
N LYS A 117 -8.33 11.59 1.62
CA LYS A 117 -9.50 11.37 0.77
C LYS A 117 -9.14 10.31 -0.27
N GLY A 118 -9.98 9.30 -0.41
CA GLY A 118 -9.74 8.23 -1.36
C GLY A 118 -10.67 7.05 -1.15
N TRP A 119 -10.25 5.91 -1.68
CA TRP A 119 -10.90 4.63 -1.46
C TRP A 119 -9.87 3.53 -1.16
N VAL A 120 -10.33 2.49 -0.49
CA VAL A 120 -9.55 1.28 -0.23
C VAL A 120 -10.37 0.02 -0.48
N VAL A 121 -9.69 -1.02 -0.96
CA VAL A 121 -10.16 -2.40 -0.86
C VAL A 121 -9.18 -3.17 0.02
N LEU A 122 -9.71 -3.94 0.98
CA LEU A 122 -8.96 -4.82 1.87
C LEU A 122 -9.37 -6.27 1.59
N SER A 123 -8.40 -7.18 1.58
CA SER A 123 -8.65 -8.62 1.43
C SER A 123 -7.67 -9.40 2.30
N GLY A 124 -8.15 -10.38 3.05
CA GLY A 124 -7.32 -11.21 3.93
C GLY A 124 -7.91 -11.36 5.33
N GLU A 125 -7.07 -11.76 6.28
CA GLU A 125 -7.45 -12.01 7.66
C GLU A 125 -6.99 -10.87 8.56
N GLY A 126 -7.92 -10.27 9.30
CA GLY A 126 -7.62 -9.16 10.17
C GLY A 126 -8.84 -8.32 10.56
N ALA A 127 -8.56 -7.12 11.05
CA ALA A 127 -9.58 -6.16 11.45
C ALA A 127 -9.24 -4.76 10.92
N PHE A 128 -10.28 -3.97 10.66
CA PHE A 128 -10.12 -2.57 10.29
C PHE A 128 -11.14 -1.68 11.00
N LYS A 129 -10.83 -0.38 11.08
CA LYS A 129 -11.75 0.65 11.59
C LYS A 129 -11.58 1.95 10.80
N THR A 130 -12.66 2.71 10.69
CA THR A 130 -12.67 4.05 10.08
C THR A 130 -13.22 5.09 11.05
N TRP A 131 -12.73 6.32 10.94
CA TRP A 131 -13.25 7.45 11.70
C TRP A 131 -13.02 8.77 10.97
N LYS A 132 -13.81 9.79 11.31
CA LYS A 132 -13.51 11.17 10.95
C LYS A 132 -12.69 11.79 12.08
N PRO A 133 -11.52 12.38 11.78
CA PRO A 133 -10.78 13.18 12.75
C PRO A 133 -11.50 14.49 13.07
#